data_AF-A0A968NAI2-F1
#
_entry.id   AF-A0A968NAI2-F1
#
_cell.length_a   1.000
_cell.length_b   1.000
_cell.length_c   1.000
_cell.angle_alpha   90.00
_cell.angle_beta   90.00
_cell.angle_gamma   90.00
#
_symmetry.space_group_name_H-M   'P 1'
#
loop_
_entity.id
_entity.type
_entity.pdbx_description
1 polymer ?
#
loop_
_entity_poly.entity_id
_entity_poly.type
_entity_poly.pdbx_seq_one_letter_code
_entity_poly.pdbx_strand_id
1 'polypeptide(L)'
;MSQKELDALIVGGESDRVEFKAIAKNNADTIKQTICAFANDLPKHQQVGVIVIGLHDDSRCADTDITDEMLTTLAHWQRDILPFPDLDVQKRTMHGCSVAIVTVHPHPNPPLRYNGRVYIRVGPTTRVADSQQEQRLIEKRRAGNKPFDLHPVYGATRDDLHQRAFHEYLALAIKPDVLAQNSRSYEQKLASLRFIMSIDDPTPTVLGIITIGTNPSLYIPGSYIQFIRYDGITILDPIQDQQELRGTLLEILRQLDEKLSINVRTALRVGSQPTAQAAPDYPIVALQQIARNAILHRNYESSNAPVYMRWFADRVEITSPGGLFGNVTRANFGTGVTDYRNPNIAEVMKNLGYVERFGFGLAKAQMELQANGNPPLAFDIQDTTITVVLRRTS
;
A
#
# COMPACT_ATOMS: atom_id res chain seq x y z
N MET A 1 0.02 20.60 -21.43
CA MET A 1 0.27 20.82 -22.87
C MET A 1 -0.41 22.12 -23.28
N SER A 2 0.30 23.00 -23.97
CA SER A 2 -0.23 24.26 -24.49
C SER A 2 -1.02 24.05 -25.79
N GLN A 3 -1.84 25.04 -26.18
CA GLN A 3 -2.65 24.93 -27.41
C GLN A 3 -1.78 24.79 -28.68
N LYS A 4 -0.66 25.51 -28.76
CA LYS A 4 0.26 25.45 -29.90
C LYS A 4 0.92 24.07 -30.06
N GLU A 5 1.22 23.41 -28.95
CA GLU A 5 1.80 22.06 -28.95
C GLU A 5 0.79 21.01 -29.43
N LEU A 6 -0.48 21.15 -29.04
CA LEU A 6 -1.56 20.28 -29.51
C LEU A 6 -1.76 20.42 -31.03
N ASP A 7 -1.79 21.65 -31.54
CA ASP A 7 -1.97 21.90 -32.97
C ASP A 7 -0.79 21.34 -33.78
N ALA A 8 0.45 21.53 -33.29
CA ALA A 8 1.65 20.97 -33.93
C ALA A 8 1.64 19.43 -33.93
N LEU A 9 1.17 18.81 -32.85
CA LEU A 9 1.05 17.35 -32.73
C LEU A 9 0.03 16.80 -33.74
N ILE A 10 -1.10 17.46 -33.92
CA ILE A 10 -2.14 17.07 -34.88
C ILE A 10 -1.66 17.28 -36.33
N VAL A 11 -0.95 18.37 -36.63
CA VAL A 11 -0.37 18.62 -37.97
C VAL A 11 0.64 17.54 -38.37
N GLY A 12 1.30 16.90 -37.40
CA GLY A 12 2.21 15.79 -37.63
C GLY A 12 1.55 14.50 -38.14
N GLY A 13 0.21 14.43 -38.15
CA GLY A 13 -0.55 13.26 -38.62
C GLY A 13 -0.64 12.13 -37.59
N GLU A 14 -1.16 10.97 -38.02
CA GLU A 14 -1.27 9.80 -37.15
C GLU A 14 0.10 9.31 -36.67
N SER A 15 0.17 8.97 -35.39
CA SER A 15 1.39 8.53 -34.74
C SER A 15 1.08 7.56 -33.60
N ASP A 16 2.10 7.22 -32.82
CA ASP A 16 1.92 6.48 -31.57
C ASP A 16 1.27 7.31 -30.45
N ARG A 17 0.95 8.58 -30.72
CA ARG A 17 0.25 9.48 -29.78
C ARG A 17 -0.92 10.24 -30.41
N VAL A 18 -1.19 10.03 -31.70
CA VAL A 18 -2.27 10.69 -32.44
C VAL A 18 -3.05 9.66 -33.23
N GLU A 19 -4.38 9.70 -33.14
CA GLU A 19 -5.32 8.88 -33.90
C GLU A 19 -6.37 9.76 -34.55
N PHE A 20 -6.66 9.54 -35.83
CA PHE A 20 -7.76 10.20 -36.53
C PHE A 20 -8.91 9.24 -36.76
N LYS A 21 -10.13 9.74 -36.59
CA LYS A 21 -11.35 8.99 -36.91
C LYS A 21 -12.40 9.89 -37.53
N ALA A 22 -12.91 9.47 -38.68
CA ALA A 22 -13.95 10.21 -39.37
C ALA A 22 -15.25 10.28 -38.53
N ILE A 23 -15.70 9.15 -37.99
CA ILE A 23 -17.00 9.03 -37.29
C ILE A 23 -16.82 8.24 -35.99
N ALA A 24 -17.32 8.76 -34.86
CA ALA A 24 -17.25 8.09 -33.57
C ALA A 24 -18.12 6.83 -33.47
N LYS A 25 -19.38 6.91 -33.92
CA LYS A 25 -20.41 5.88 -33.71
C LYS A 25 -20.04 4.52 -34.31
N ASN A 26 -19.44 4.51 -35.50
CA ASN A 26 -19.02 3.28 -36.18
C ASN A 26 -17.68 2.73 -35.68
N ASN A 27 -16.97 3.50 -34.84
CA ASN A 27 -15.61 3.17 -34.38
C ASN A 27 -15.50 3.14 -32.86
N ALA A 28 -16.63 2.99 -32.14
CA ALA A 28 -16.65 3.08 -30.68
C ALA A 28 -15.68 2.11 -30.01
N ASP A 29 -15.63 0.84 -30.44
CA ASP A 29 -14.69 -0.13 -29.91
C ASP A 29 -13.24 0.24 -30.22
N THR A 30 -12.94 0.63 -31.45
CA THR A 30 -11.59 1.02 -31.86
C THR A 30 -11.10 2.24 -31.08
N ILE A 31 -11.96 3.24 -30.85
CA ILE A 31 -11.61 4.42 -30.08
C ILE A 31 -11.36 4.04 -28.61
N LYS A 32 -12.21 3.22 -27.99
CA LYS A 32 -11.99 2.73 -26.61
C LYS A 32 -10.70 1.92 -26.47
N GLN A 33 -10.37 1.09 -27.45
CA GLN A 33 -9.09 0.37 -27.50
C GLN A 33 -7.92 1.36 -27.56
N THR A 34 -8.02 2.41 -28.38
CA THR A 34 -7.00 3.44 -28.49
C THR A 34 -6.88 4.29 -27.23
N ILE A 35 -8.00 4.62 -26.55
CA ILE A 35 -7.99 5.27 -25.23
C ILE A 35 -7.22 4.40 -24.23
N CYS A 36 -7.55 3.09 -24.17
CA CYS A 36 -6.87 2.13 -23.30
C CYS A 36 -5.36 2.07 -23.61
N ALA A 37 -4.99 2.05 -24.89
CA ALA A 37 -3.60 2.02 -25.33
C ALA A 37 -2.80 3.28 -24.99
N PHE A 38 -3.37 4.47 -25.21
CA PHE A 38 -2.73 5.74 -24.85
C PHE A 38 -2.56 5.88 -23.34
N ALA A 39 -3.57 5.51 -22.56
CA ALA A 39 -3.47 5.54 -21.11
C ALA A 39 -2.44 4.52 -20.56
N ASN A 40 -2.24 3.37 -21.24
CA ASN A 40 -1.19 2.42 -20.89
C ASN A 40 0.23 2.95 -21.15
N ASP A 41 0.42 3.75 -22.20
CA ASP A 41 1.69 4.41 -22.54
C ASP A 41 2.90 3.46 -22.43
N LEU A 42 2.82 2.29 -23.11
CA LEU A 42 3.92 1.32 -23.07
C LEU A 42 5.29 1.92 -23.45
N PRO A 43 5.41 2.82 -24.46
CA PRO A 43 6.67 3.47 -24.81
C PRO A 43 7.24 4.41 -23.73
N LYS A 44 6.47 4.75 -22.70
CA LYS A 44 6.83 5.66 -21.60
C LYS A 44 7.11 7.10 -22.07
N HIS A 45 6.25 7.61 -22.96
CA HIS A 45 6.31 9.01 -23.34
C HIS A 45 6.02 9.94 -22.17
N GLN A 46 5.19 9.51 -21.21
CA GLN A 46 4.69 10.36 -20.11
C GLN A 46 4.04 11.67 -20.60
N GLN A 47 3.47 11.62 -21.80
CA GLN A 47 2.80 12.74 -22.43
C GLN A 47 1.46 12.26 -22.97
N VAL A 48 0.51 13.19 -23.14
CA VAL A 48 -0.85 12.86 -23.55
C VAL A 48 -0.93 12.25 -24.95
N GLY A 49 -1.88 11.33 -25.13
CA GLY A 49 -2.35 10.87 -26.43
C GLY A 49 -3.58 11.68 -26.88
N VAL A 50 -3.78 11.81 -28.18
CA VAL A 50 -4.84 12.64 -28.76
C VAL A 50 -5.60 11.84 -29.80
N ILE A 51 -6.93 11.81 -29.67
CA ILE A 51 -7.83 11.25 -30.68
C ILE A 51 -8.64 12.40 -31.25
N VAL A 52 -8.57 12.59 -32.58
CA VAL A 52 -9.33 13.62 -33.29
C VAL A 52 -10.45 12.96 -34.08
N ILE A 53 -11.69 13.35 -33.75
CA ILE A 53 -12.90 12.86 -34.40
C ILE A 53 -13.45 13.94 -35.34
N GLY A 54 -13.79 13.56 -36.56
CA GLY A 54 -14.25 14.47 -37.62
C GLY A 54 -13.23 14.68 -38.74
N LEU A 55 -12.10 13.96 -38.71
CA LEU A 55 -11.10 13.95 -39.78
C LEU A 55 -10.89 12.52 -40.30
N HIS A 56 -10.63 12.41 -41.60
CA HIS A 56 -10.06 11.21 -42.21
C HIS A 56 -8.55 11.10 -41.90
N ASP A 57 -7.98 9.92 -42.10
CA ASP A 57 -6.55 9.64 -41.84
C ASP A 57 -5.62 10.55 -42.68
N ASP A 58 -6.11 11.06 -43.81
CA ASP A 58 -5.42 12.04 -44.67
C ASP A 58 -5.66 13.52 -44.28
N SER A 59 -6.20 13.75 -43.09
CA SER A 59 -6.56 15.07 -42.54
C SER A 59 -7.68 15.82 -43.29
N ARG A 60 -8.40 15.18 -44.24
CA ARG A 60 -9.60 15.79 -44.84
C ARG A 60 -10.79 15.73 -43.88
N CYS A 61 -11.70 16.67 -44.05
CA CYS A 61 -12.88 16.77 -43.21
C CYS A 61 -13.88 15.66 -43.51
N ALA A 62 -14.40 15.06 -42.44
CA ALA A 62 -15.40 13.99 -42.54
C ALA A 62 -16.84 14.53 -42.46
N ASP A 63 -17.02 15.87 -42.46
CA ASP A 63 -18.31 16.58 -42.38
C ASP A 63 -19.28 16.00 -41.33
N THR A 64 -18.72 15.58 -40.20
CA THR A 64 -19.48 14.98 -39.09
C THR A 64 -19.96 16.07 -38.15
N ASP A 65 -21.24 16.05 -37.80
CA ASP A 65 -21.79 17.00 -36.83
C ASP A 65 -21.29 16.68 -35.40
N ILE A 66 -20.62 17.64 -34.79
CA ILE A 66 -20.01 17.52 -33.47
C ILE A 66 -20.98 18.13 -32.45
N THR A 67 -21.84 17.30 -31.87
CA THR A 67 -22.85 17.70 -30.88
C THR A 67 -22.37 17.53 -29.45
N ASP A 68 -22.99 18.25 -28.49
CA ASP A 68 -22.68 18.13 -27.05
C ASP A 68 -23.00 16.73 -26.51
N GLU A 69 -24.00 16.06 -27.08
CA GLU A 69 -24.34 14.66 -26.77
C GLU A 69 -23.19 13.72 -27.15
N MET A 70 -22.54 13.95 -28.30
CA MET A 70 -21.37 13.18 -28.72
C MET A 70 -20.20 13.42 -27.77
N LEU A 71 -19.89 14.66 -27.41
CA LEU A 71 -18.81 14.97 -26.46
C LEU A 71 -19.03 14.27 -25.11
N THR A 72 -20.27 14.29 -24.62
CA THR A 72 -20.68 13.61 -23.39
C THR A 72 -20.49 12.09 -23.51
N THR A 73 -20.88 11.51 -24.65
CA THR A 73 -20.70 10.08 -24.93
C THR A 73 -19.22 9.68 -24.94
N LEU A 74 -18.37 10.48 -25.60
CA LEU A 74 -16.93 10.27 -25.65
C LEU A 74 -16.30 10.33 -24.26
N ALA A 75 -16.70 11.31 -23.43
CA ALA A 75 -16.24 11.41 -22.05
C ALA A 75 -16.68 10.22 -21.18
N HIS A 76 -17.87 9.65 -21.43
CA HIS A 76 -18.36 8.47 -20.70
C HIS A 76 -17.62 7.18 -21.04
N TRP A 77 -16.98 7.07 -22.20
CA TRP A 77 -16.23 5.86 -22.60
C TRP A 77 -15.08 5.51 -21.66
N GLN A 78 -14.59 6.44 -20.83
CA GLN A 78 -13.65 6.11 -19.75
C GLN A 78 -14.18 5.01 -18.83
N ARG A 79 -15.50 4.92 -18.62
CA ARG A 79 -16.12 3.96 -17.68
C ARG A 79 -16.05 2.51 -18.15
N ASP A 80 -15.78 2.29 -19.44
CA ASP A 80 -15.67 0.94 -19.99
C ASP A 80 -14.25 0.38 -19.86
N ILE A 81 -13.29 1.19 -19.38
CA ILE A 81 -11.87 0.86 -19.26
C ILE A 81 -11.50 0.85 -17.78
N LEU A 82 -10.84 -0.21 -17.32
CA LEU A 82 -10.48 -0.38 -15.91
C LEU A 82 -8.96 -0.54 -15.71
N PRO A 83 -8.34 0.21 -14.78
CA PRO A 83 -8.88 1.36 -14.05
C PRO A 83 -9.35 2.51 -14.98
N PHE A 84 -10.22 3.39 -14.48
CA PHE A 84 -10.76 4.49 -15.30
C PHE A 84 -9.64 5.47 -15.73
N PRO A 85 -9.45 5.72 -17.04
CA PRO A 85 -8.48 6.69 -17.54
C PRO A 85 -8.99 8.12 -17.34
N ASP A 86 -8.06 9.07 -17.24
CA ASP A 86 -8.36 10.50 -17.21
C ASP A 86 -8.41 11.07 -18.64
N LEU A 87 -9.51 11.75 -18.97
CA LEU A 87 -9.84 12.22 -20.32
C LEU A 87 -10.31 13.68 -20.31
N ASP A 88 -9.79 14.47 -21.25
CA ASP A 88 -10.35 15.79 -21.59
C ASP A 88 -11.00 15.74 -22.98
N VAL A 89 -12.28 16.10 -23.08
CA VAL A 89 -13.02 16.12 -24.35
C VAL A 89 -13.46 17.54 -24.66
N GLN A 90 -13.08 18.05 -25.84
CA GLN A 90 -13.44 19.41 -26.28
C GLN A 90 -13.82 19.44 -27.76
N LYS A 91 -14.75 20.33 -28.11
CA LYS A 91 -15.05 20.68 -29.51
C LYS A 91 -14.09 21.77 -29.98
N ARG A 92 -13.58 21.64 -31.20
CA ARG A 92 -12.77 22.66 -31.87
C ARG A 92 -13.11 22.80 -33.34
N THR A 93 -12.64 23.90 -33.92
CA THR A 93 -12.65 24.11 -35.37
C THR A 93 -11.20 24.08 -35.86
N MET A 94 -10.87 23.15 -36.75
CA MET A 94 -9.53 23.01 -37.34
C MET A 94 -9.66 22.96 -38.86
N HIS A 95 -8.87 23.77 -39.58
CA HIS A 95 -8.90 23.86 -41.04
C HIS A 95 -10.31 24.09 -41.63
N GLY A 96 -11.18 24.81 -40.91
CA GLY A 96 -12.57 25.07 -41.31
C GLY A 96 -13.58 23.98 -40.91
N CYS A 97 -13.13 22.92 -40.24
CA CYS A 97 -13.94 21.75 -39.94
C CYS A 97 -14.16 21.58 -38.44
N SER A 98 -15.38 21.20 -38.06
CA SER A 98 -15.69 20.94 -36.66
C SER A 98 -15.20 19.55 -36.26
N VAL A 99 -14.39 19.49 -35.20
CA VAL A 99 -13.78 18.26 -34.69
C VAL A 99 -13.99 18.13 -33.19
N ALA A 100 -14.06 16.90 -32.69
CA ALA A 100 -13.94 16.60 -31.27
C ALA A 100 -12.54 16.08 -30.97
N ILE A 101 -11.90 16.64 -29.95
CA ILE A 101 -10.57 16.24 -29.50
C ILE A 101 -10.74 15.53 -28.15
N VAL A 102 -10.35 14.26 -28.10
CA VAL A 102 -10.23 13.47 -26.86
C VAL A 102 -8.76 13.39 -26.50
N THR A 103 -8.38 14.06 -25.42
CA THR A 103 -7.03 14.00 -24.85
C THR A 103 -7.01 12.92 -23.78
N VAL A 104 -6.10 11.96 -23.90
CA VAL A 104 -5.95 10.83 -23.00
C VAL A 104 -4.66 10.99 -22.21
N HIS A 105 -4.76 11.05 -20.88
CA HIS A 105 -3.59 11.14 -20.01
C HIS A 105 -3.01 9.74 -19.74
N PRO A 106 -1.67 9.57 -19.74
CA PRO A 106 -1.04 8.34 -19.26
C PRO A 106 -1.48 8.04 -17.82
N HIS A 107 -1.99 6.85 -17.58
CA HIS A 107 -2.47 6.47 -16.26
C HIS A 107 -1.31 6.06 -15.35
N PRO A 108 -1.31 6.42 -14.05
CA PRO A 108 -0.23 6.07 -13.13
C PRO A 108 -0.13 4.56 -12.83
N ASN A 109 -1.24 3.82 -12.99
CA ASN A 109 -1.35 2.40 -12.60
C ASN A 109 -1.69 1.43 -13.78
N PRO A 110 -0.89 1.35 -14.86
CA PRO A 110 -1.11 0.38 -15.93
C PRO A 110 -0.89 -1.06 -15.44
N PRO A 111 -1.41 -2.12 -16.08
CA PRO A 111 -2.19 -2.08 -17.30
C PRO A 111 -3.66 -1.74 -17.04
N LEU A 112 -4.21 -0.88 -17.90
CA LEU A 112 -5.64 -0.68 -18.12
C LEU A 112 -6.15 -1.75 -19.09
N ARG A 113 -7.41 -2.13 -18.89
CA ARG A 113 -8.10 -3.16 -19.65
C ARG A 113 -9.40 -2.63 -20.21
N TYR A 114 -9.65 -2.92 -21.48
CA TYR A 114 -10.95 -2.77 -22.12
C TYR A 114 -11.48 -4.16 -22.47
N ASN A 115 -12.69 -4.52 -22.03
CA ASN A 115 -13.25 -5.87 -22.20
C ASN A 115 -12.27 -6.99 -21.78
N GLY A 116 -11.60 -6.80 -20.64
CA GLY A 116 -10.64 -7.75 -20.07
C GLY A 116 -9.26 -7.82 -20.75
N ARG A 117 -9.07 -7.15 -21.89
CA ARG A 117 -7.82 -7.17 -22.67
C ARG A 117 -7.01 -5.89 -22.48
N VAL A 118 -5.69 -6.03 -22.44
CA VAL A 118 -4.74 -4.91 -22.41
C VAL A 118 -4.44 -4.49 -23.84
N TYR A 119 -4.63 -3.21 -24.15
CA TYR A 119 -4.28 -2.64 -25.46
C TYR A 119 -3.05 -1.76 -25.33
N ILE A 120 -2.19 -1.79 -26.34
CA ILE A 120 -0.99 -0.96 -26.45
C ILE A 120 -0.88 -0.36 -27.84
N ARG A 121 -0.16 0.74 -27.92
CA ARG A 121 0.11 1.45 -29.16
C ARG A 121 1.50 1.08 -29.68
N VAL A 122 1.59 0.71 -30.95
CA VAL A 122 2.86 0.43 -31.66
C VAL A 122 2.82 1.12 -33.01
N GLY A 123 3.58 2.21 -33.13
CA GLY A 123 3.40 3.16 -34.23
C GLY A 123 1.96 3.67 -34.28
N PRO A 124 1.34 3.85 -35.46
CA PRO A 124 -0.04 4.32 -35.57
C PRO A 124 -1.09 3.22 -35.31
N THR A 125 -0.71 2.05 -34.81
CA THR A 125 -1.64 0.91 -34.66
C THR A 125 -1.86 0.55 -33.20
N THR A 126 -3.13 0.25 -32.88
CA THR A 126 -3.54 -0.28 -31.57
C THR A 126 -3.66 -1.81 -31.67
N ARG A 127 -3.04 -2.54 -30.74
CA ARG A 127 -3.12 -4.01 -30.68
C ARG A 127 -3.20 -4.51 -29.25
N VAL A 128 -3.63 -5.77 -29.10
CA VAL A 128 -3.61 -6.47 -27.81
C VAL A 128 -2.16 -6.71 -27.39
N ALA A 129 -1.84 -6.46 -26.11
CA ALA A 129 -0.52 -6.71 -25.55
C ALA A 129 -0.24 -8.22 -25.43
N ASP A 130 0.99 -8.63 -25.72
CA ASP A 130 1.49 -9.96 -25.37
C ASP A 130 1.89 -10.06 -23.89
N SER A 131 2.20 -11.26 -23.41
CA SER A 131 2.56 -11.50 -22.01
C SER A 131 3.81 -10.71 -21.56
N GLN A 132 4.77 -10.50 -22.44
CA GLN A 132 5.99 -9.73 -22.13
C GLN A 132 5.67 -8.24 -22.02
N GLN A 133 4.79 -7.71 -22.87
CA GLN A 133 4.33 -6.33 -22.85
C GLN A 133 3.43 -6.05 -21.63
N GLU A 134 2.52 -6.97 -21.30
CA GLU A 134 1.74 -6.90 -20.05
C GLU A 134 2.67 -6.88 -18.83
N GLN A 135 3.69 -7.74 -18.80
CA GLN A 135 4.68 -7.77 -17.74
C GLN A 135 5.43 -6.44 -17.62
N ARG A 136 5.82 -5.82 -18.74
CA ARG A 136 6.44 -4.47 -18.75
C ARG A 136 5.51 -3.39 -18.21
N LEU A 137 4.21 -3.45 -18.47
CA LEU A 137 3.22 -2.52 -17.90
C LEU A 137 3.03 -2.75 -16.39
N ILE A 138 3.02 -4.00 -15.95
CA ILE A 138 3.00 -4.36 -14.52
C ILE A 138 4.26 -3.84 -13.82
N GLU A 139 5.43 -3.96 -14.45
CA GLU A 139 6.69 -3.39 -13.95
C GLU A 139 6.66 -1.87 -13.93
N LYS A 140 6.05 -1.21 -14.93
CA LYS A 140 5.83 0.24 -14.93
C LYS A 140 4.97 0.68 -13.74
N ARG A 141 3.91 -0.07 -13.42
CA ARG A 141 3.14 0.11 -12.18
C ARG A 141 4.00 -0.10 -10.95
N ARG A 142 4.84 -1.13 -10.90
CA ARG A 142 5.74 -1.38 -9.75
C ARG A 142 6.83 -0.32 -9.59
N ALA A 143 7.29 0.30 -10.67
CA ALA A 143 8.25 1.40 -10.63
C ALA A 143 7.62 2.70 -10.10
N GLY A 144 6.31 2.90 -10.28
CA GLY A 144 5.55 4.01 -9.70
C GLY A 144 4.97 3.71 -8.30
N ASN A 145 4.60 2.47 -8.03
CA ASN A 145 4.03 2.01 -6.76
C ASN A 145 5.14 1.53 -5.83
N LYS A 146 5.89 2.49 -5.29
CA LYS A 146 6.63 2.22 -4.05
C LYS A 146 5.62 1.70 -3.00
N PRO A 147 6.02 0.78 -2.10
CA PRO A 147 5.16 0.42 -0.98
C PRO A 147 4.81 1.68 -0.17
N PHE A 148 3.61 1.71 0.44
CA PHE A 148 3.10 2.92 1.09
C PHE A 148 4.03 3.46 2.18
N ASP A 149 4.79 2.58 2.85
CA ASP A 149 5.80 2.99 3.84
C ASP A 149 6.95 3.84 3.25
N LEU A 150 7.10 3.93 1.91
CA LEU A 150 8.03 4.84 1.24
C LEU A 150 7.37 6.05 0.58
N HIS A 151 6.06 6.25 0.77
CA HIS A 151 5.40 7.44 0.25
C HIS A 151 5.86 8.69 1.03
N PRO A 152 6.02 9.83 0.33
CA PRO A 152 6.30 11.11 1.00
C PRO A 152 5.09 11.54 1.84
N VAL A 153 5.36 12.06 3.02
CA VAL A 153 4.34 12.68 3.88
C VAL A 153 4.33 14.17 3.60
N TYR A 154 3.46 14.59 2.68
CA TYR A 154 3.32 16.00 2.34
C TYR A 154 2.83 16.80 3.55
N GLY A 155 3.52 17.89 3.86
CA GLY A 155 3.29 18.71 5.05
C GLY A 155 4.22 18.38 6.22
N ALA A 156 4.90 17.23 6.20
CA ALA A 156 6.02 16.97 7.11
C ALA A 156 7.32 17.54 6.52
N THR A 157 8.18 17.99 7.42
CA THR A 157 9.51 18.51 7.12
C THR A 157 10.58 17.67 7.81
N ARG A 158 11.85 17.90 7.49
CA ARG A 158 12.96 17.24 8.17
C ARG A 158 12.95 17.47 9.69
N ASP A 159 12.44 18.62 10.15
CA ASP A 159 12.42 18.96 11.57
C ASP A 159 11.35 18.17 12.36
N ASP A 160 10.44 17.50 11.65
CA ASP A 160 9.52 16.50 12.20
C ASP A 160 10.20 15.14 12.46
N LEU A 161 11.48 14.98 12.10
CA LEU A 161 12.28 13.80 12.40
C LEU A 161 13.18 14.06 13.62
N HIS A 162 12.99 13.25 14.67
CA HIS A 162 13.68 13.43 15.93
C HIS A 162 15.11 12.87 15.88
N GLN A 163 16.09 13.76 15.83
CA GLN A 163 17.49 13.38 15.68
C GLN A 163 17.98 12.41 16.77
N ARG A 164 17.51 12.54 18.02
CA ARG A 164 17.89 11.59 19.10
C ARG A 164 17.30 10.19 18.87
N ALA A 165 16.07 10.11 18.38
CA ALA A 165 15.44 8.83 18.04
C ALA A 165 16.18 8.16 16.87
N PHE A 166 16.67 8.95 15.91
CA PHE A 166 17.52 8.43 14.84
C PHE A 166 18.84 7.84 15.35
N HIS A 167 19.53 8.54 16.26
CA HIS A 167 20.75 8.01 16.86
C HIS A 167 20.50 6.73 17.66
N GLU A 168 19.40 6.66 18.40
CA GLU A 168 18.99 5.45 19.12
C GLU A 168 18.70 4.30 18.15
N TYR A 169 17.94 4.55 17.08
CA TYR A 169 17.71 3.56 16.03
C TYR A 169 19.02 3.04 15.45
N LEU A 170 19.94 3.93 15.06
CA LEU A 170 21.23 3.53 14.51
C LEU A 170 22.02 2.64 15.48
N ALA A 171 22.10 3.03 16.76
CA ALA A 171 22.83 2.27 17.78
C ALA A 171 22.26 0.86 18.02
N LEU A 172 20.95 0.68 17.85
CA LEU A 172 20.29 -0.62 17.97
C LEU A 172 20.35 -1.45 16.68
N ALA A 173 20.25 -0.79 15.52
CA ALA A 173 20.09 -1.43 14.22
C ALA A 173 21.41 -1.77 13.51
N ILE A 174 22.49 -1.03 13.82
CA ILE A 174 23.77 -1.14 13.12
C ILE A 174 24.89 -1.40 14.12
N LYS A 175 25.81 -2.31 13.76
CA LYS A 175 26.96 -2.63 14.61
C LYS A 175 27.85 -1.39 14.85
N PRO A 176 28.43 -1.22 16.06
CA PRO A 176 29.20 -0.02 16.40
C PRO A 176 30.40 0.27 15.49
N ASP A 177 31.09 -0.77 15.02
CA ASP A 177 32.24 -0.68 14.10
C ASP A 177 31.82 -0.15 12.72
N VAL A 178 30.69 -0.62 12.20
CA VAL A 178 30.10 -0.15 10.92
C VAL A 178 29.65 1.31 11.04
N LEU A 179 29.07 1.69 12.18
CA LEU A 179 28.68 3.08 12.44
C LEU A 179 29.89 4.02 12.52
N ALA A 180 30.96 3.61 13.21
CA ALA A 180 32.17 4.40 13.37
C ALA A 180 32.88 4.69 12.04
N GLN A 181 32.79 3.75 11.08
CA GLN A 181 33.36 3.88 9.74
C GLN A 181 32.44 4.66 8.77
N ASN A 182 31.19 4.97 9.17
CA ASN A 182 30.21 5.62 8.30
C ASN A 182 30.35 7.15 8.31
N SER A 183 31.14 7.67 7.37
CA SER A 183 31.42 9.10 7.17
C SER A 183 30.31 9.89 6.46
N ARG A 184 29.15 9.27 6.18
CA ARG A 184 28.01 9.97 5.58
C ARG A 184 27.49 11.10 6.48
N SER A 185 27.01 12.17 5.87
CA SER A 185 26.25 13.22 6.57
C SER A 185 24.96 12.68 7.17
N TYR A 186 24.31 13.46 8.04
CA TYR A 186 23.02 13.10 8.64
C TYR A 186 21.96 12.84 7.56
N GLU A 187 21.84 13.74 6.58
CA GLU A 187 20.89 13.64 5.46
C GLU A 187 21.19 12.44 4.57
N GLN A 188 22.47 12.16 4.28
CA GLN A 188 22.88 10.98 3.53
C GLN A 188 22.51 9.68 4.26
N LYS A 189 22.62 9.66 5.60
CA LYS A 189 22.20 8.51 6.42
C LYS A 189 20.68 8.33 6.38
N LEU A 190 19.92 9.41 6.56
CA LEU A 190 18.45 9.40 6.45
C LEU A 190 17.98 8.89 5.08
N ALA A 191 18.54 9.42 3.99
CA ALA A 191 18.22 9.01 2.63
C ALA A 191 18.59 7.54 2.37
N SER A 192 19.77 7.09 2.84
CA SER A 192 20.20 5.69 2.68
C SER A 192 19.28 4.69 3.38
N LEU A 193 18.64 5.10 4.47
CA LEU A 193 17.66 4.32 5.22
C LEU A 193 16.22 4.55 4.75
N ARG A 194 16.03 5.37 3.71
CA ARG A 194 14.73 5.73 3.11
C ARG A 194 13.78 6.44 4.10
N PHE A 195 14.31 7.13 5.11
CA PHE A 195 13.52 7.96 6.03
C PHE A 195 13.12 9.31 5.43
N ILE A 196 13.81 9.73 4.37
CA ILE A 196 13.47 10.87 3.52
C ILE A 196 13.52 10.43 2.04
N MET A 197 12.85 11.18 1.16
CA MET A 197 12.76 10.85 -0.27
C MET A 197 14.12 10.86 -0.98
N SER A 198 14.92 11.91 -0.77
CA SER A 198 16.31 12.00 -1.21
C SER A 198 17.06 13.11 -0.45
N ILE A 199 18.30 13.41 -0.87
CA ILE A 199 19.05 14.55 -0.31
C ILE A 199 18.51 15.87 -0.90
N ASP A 200 18.16 15.87 -2.19
CA ASP A 200 17.62 17.04 -2.90
C ASP A 200 16.14 17.29 -2.59
N ASP A 201 15.44 16.24 -2.14
CA ASP A 201 14.08 16.27 -1.63
C ASP A 201 14.04 15.64 -0.23
N PRO A 202 14.30 16.41 0.84
CA PRO A 202 14.36 15.89 2.20
C PRO A 202 12.97 15.68 2.83
N THR A 203 11.92 15.54 2.03
CA THR A 203 10.58 15.23 2.52
C THR A 203 10.58 13.88 3.24
N PRO A 204 10.11 13.80 4.50
CA PRO A 204 9.98 12.54 5.23
C PRO A 204 9.10 11.53 4.51
N THR A 205 9.49 10.26 4.60
CA THR A 205 8.64 9.13 4.20
C THR A 205 7.75 8.70 5.36
N VAL A 206 6.69 7.94 5.07
CA VAL A 206 5.86 7.27 6.08
C VAL A 206 6.73 6.43 7.03
N LEU A 207 7.72 5.70 6.52
CA LEU A 207 8.70 4.95 7.30
C LEU A 207 9.50 5.86 8.24
N GLY A 208 9.99 6.99 7.75
CA GLY A 208 10.73 7.97 8.54
C GLY A 208 9.89 8.49 9.70
N ILE A 209 8.65 8.90 9.42
CA ILE A 209 7.72 9.39 10.45
C ILE A 209 7.39 8.29 11.47
N ILE A 210 7.03 7.08 11.03
CA ILE A 210 6.70 5.97 11.96
C ILE A 210 7.91 5.60 12.83
N THR A 211 9.12 5.62 12.28
CA THR A 211 10.30 5.09 12.97
C THR A 211 10.95 6.12 13.90
N ILE A 212 11.05 7.38 13.46
CA ILE A 212 11.81 8.42 14.15
C ILE A 212 11.09 9.78 14.18
N GLY A 213 9.81 9.85 13.82
CA GLY A 213 9.05 11.10 13.85
C GLY A 213 8.86 11.63 15.27
N THR A 214 8.82 12.96 15.42
CA THR A 214 8.55 13.64 16.70
C THR A 214 7.12 13.40 17.19
N ASN A 215 6.15 13.35 16.26
CA ASN A 215 4.76 13.04 16.53
C ASN A 215 4.13 12.23 15.38
N PRO A 216 4.34 10.90 15.32
CA PRO A 216 3.83 10.09 14.21
C PRO A 216 2.31 10.11 14.08
N SER A 217 1.59 10.28 15.19
CA SER A 217 0.12 10.35 15.21
C SER A 217 -0.44 11.60 14.52
N LEU A 218 0.35 12.66 14.36
CA LEU A 218 -0.06 13.86 13.62
C LEU A 218 -0.32 13.54 12.14
N TYR A 219 0.58 12.75 11.53
CA TYR A 219 0.55 12.42 10.11
C TYR A 219 -0.15 11.10 9.83
N ILE A 220 -0.12 10.18 10.79
CA ILE A 220 -0.66 8.82 10.65
C ILE A 220 -1.50 8.50 11.91
N PRO A 221 -2.72 9.04 12.02
CA PRO A 221 -3.51 9.01 13.26
C PRO A 221 -3.78 7.61 13.82
N GLY A 222 -3.93 6.63 12.93
CA GLY A 222 -4.17 5.23 13.28
C GLY A 222 -2.92 4.42 13.62
N SER A 223 -1.73 5.01 13.58
CA SER A 223 -0.46 4.34 13.92
C SER A 223 -0.27 4.19 15.43
N TYR A 224 -1.15 3.40 16.06
CA TYR A 224 -1.08 3.07 17.48
C TYR A 224 -1.78 1.74 17.77
N ILE A 225 -1.55 1.20 18.97
CA ILE A 225 -2.27 0.04 19.48
C ILE A 225 -3.25 0.51 20.55
N GLN A 226 -4.52 0.14 20.41
CA GLN A 226 -5.51 0.31 21.46
C GLN A 226 -5.56 -0.98 22.30
N PHE A 227 -5.02 -0.93 23.51
CA PHE A 227 -5.16 -2.00 24.49
C PHE A 227 -6.43 -1.78 25.32
N ILE A 228 -7.23 -2.84 25.52
CA ILE A 228 -8.41 -2.85 26.39
C ILE A 228 -8.48 -4.21 27.08
N ARG A 229 -8.61 -4.22 28.41
CA ARG A 229 -8.86 -5.41 29.21
C ARG A 229 -10.25 -5.34 29.84
N TYR A 230 -11.05 -6.37 29.60
CA TYR A 230 -12.41 -6.50 30.11
C TYR A 230 -12.45 -7.44 31.32
N ASP A 231 -13.34 -7.16 32.26
CA ASP A 231 -13.70 -8.04 33.39
C ASP A 231 -14.81 -9.02 33.00
N GLY A 232 -14.59 -9.74 31.89
CA GLY A 232 -15.59 -10.63 31.33
C GLY A 232 -15.21 -11.13 29.95
N ILE A 233 -16.19 -11.65 29.21
CA ILE A 233 -15.99 -12.34 27.92
C ILE A 233 -16.58 -11.57 26.72
N THR A 234 -17.23 -10.44 26.98
CA THR A 234 -17.90 -9.58 26.00
C THR A 234 -17.37 -8.15 26.08
N ILE A 235 -17.57 -7.39 25.00
CA ILE A 235 -17.20 -5.97 24.95
C ILE A 235 -18.10 -5.07 25.81
N LEU A 236 -19.20 -5.62 26.35
CA LEU A 236 -20.13 -4.92 27.23
C LEU A 236 -19.73 -5.04 28.71
N ASP A 237 -18.77 -5.92 29.01
CA ASP A 237 -18.28 -6.12 30.38
C ASP A 237 -17.42 -4.92 30.83
N PRO A 238 -17.28 -4.68 32.16
CA PRO A 238 -16.50 -3.56 32.68
C PRO A 238 -15.05 -3.56 32.19
N ILE A 239 -14.50 -2.38 31.91
CA ILE A 239 -13.09 -2.22 31.53
C ILE A 239 -12.24 -2.17 32.80
N GLN A 240 -11.30 -3.10 32.95
CA GLN A 240 -10.32 -3.10 34.05
C GLN A 240 -9.13 -2.20 33.77
N ASP A 241 -8.71 -2.13 32.50
CA ASP A 241 -7.52 -1.39 32.07
C ASP A 241 -7.66 -1.03 30.59
N GLN A 242 -7.29 0.19 30.23
CA GLN A 242 -7.31 0.67 28.85
C GLN A 242 -6.13 1.63 28.64
N GLN A 243 -5.44 1.46 27.52
CA GLN A 243 -4.31 2.32 27.17
C GLN A 243 -4.13 2.42 25.66
N GLU A 244 -3.80 3.61 25.17
CA GLU A 244 -3.28 3.81 23.82
C GLU A 244 -1.75 3.74 23.85
N LEU A 245 -1.17 2.81 23.09
CA LEU A 245 0.27 2.70 22.91
C LEU A 245 0.65 3.50 21.66
N ARG A 246 1.13 4.73 21.87
CA ARG A 246 1.48 5.72 20.83
C ARG A 246 2.98 6.03 20.83
N GLY A 247 3.44 6.64 19.74
CA GLY A 247 4.81 7.10 19.58
C GLY A 247 5.42 6.56 18.29
N THR A 248 6.75 6.58 18.25
CA THR A 248 7.55 5.88 17.24
C THR A 248 7.35 4.36 17.34
N LEU A 249 7.71 3.65 16.28
CA LEU A 249 7.65 2.19 16.21
C LEU A 249 8.37 1.53 17.40
N LEU A 250 9.55 2.02 17.77
CA LEU A 250 10.32 1.49 18.89
C LEU A 250 9.60 1.71 20.24
N GLU A 251 9.03 2.90 20.44
CA GLU A 251 8.27 3.22 21.65
C GLU A 251 7.01 2.37 21.77
N ILE A 252 6.27 2.18 20.67
CA ILE A 252 5.09 1.30 20.63
C ILE A 252 5.48 -0.13 20.98
N LEU A 253 6.58 -0.65 20.43
CA LEU A 253 7.05 -2.02 20.69
C LEU A 253 7.48 -2.21 22.15
N ARG A 254 8.16 -1.22 22.75
CA ARG A 254 8.54 -1.26 24.18
C ARG A 254 7.31 -1.22 25.09
N GLN A 255 6.40 -0.28 24.87
CA GLN A 255 5.15 -0.18 25.62
C GLN A 255 4.31 -1.46 25.50
N LEU A 256 4.27 -2.07 24.31
CA LEU A 256 3.60 -3.34 24.07
C LEU A 256 4.23 -4.45 24.92
N ASP A 257 5.55 -4.63 24.87
CA ASP A 257 6.24 -5.67 25.63
C ASP A 257 6.05 -5.50 27.15
N GLU A 258 6.08 -4.26 27.66
CA GLU A 258 5.76 -3.94 29.05
C GLU A 258 4.31 -4.28 29.40
N LYS A 259 3.35 -3.87 28.55
CA LYS A 259 1.92 -4.11 28.79
C LYS A 259 1.59 -5.60 28.81
N LEU A 260 2.18 -6.38 27.90
CA LEU A 260 2.05 -7.83 27.87
C LEU A 260 2.62 -8.47 29.15
N SER A 261 3.81 -8.04 29.58
CA SER A 261 4.47 -8.57 30.78
C SER A 261 3.67 -8.36 32.07
N ILE A 262 2.95 -7.24 32.18
CA ILE A 262 2.09 -6.92 33.33
C ILE A 262 0.79 -7.73 33.32
N ASN A 263 0.29 -8.09 32.13
CA ASN A 263 -1.03 -8.69 31.95
C ASN A 263 -1.05 -10.21 31.88
N VAL A 264 0.06 -10.83 31.47
CA VAL A 264 0.25 -12.28 31.51
C VAL A 264 0.35 -12.73 32.97
N ARG A 265 -0.48 -13.70 33.35
CA ARG A 265 -0.53 -14.23 34.71
C ARG A 265 0.07 -15.63 34.76
N THR A 266 1.02 -15.84 35.65
CA THR A 266 1.61 -17.16 35.91
C THR A 266 0.92 -17.78 37.12
N ALA A 267 0.08 -18.79 36.89
CA ALA A 267 -0.56 -19.52 37.96
C ALA A 267 0.44 -20.53 38.57
N LEU A 268 0.70 -20.43 39.87
CA LEU A 268 1.44 -21.44 40.61
C LEU A 268 0.63 -22.75 40.60
N ARG A 269 1.09 -23.75 39.84
CA ARG A 269 0.55 -25.10 39.92
C ARG A 269 1.07 -25.75 41.20
N VAL A 270 0.29 -25.66 42.28
CA VAL A 270 0.56 -26.40 43.53
C VAL A 270 0.18 -27.87 43.31
N GLY A 271 1.08 -28.61 42.66
CA GLY A 271 1.05 -30.07 42.60
C GLY A 271 1.94 -30.67 43.68
N SER A 272 1.67 -31.92 44.09
CA SER A 272 2.45 -32.70 45.05
C SER A 272 3.86 -33.12 44.55
N GLN A 273 4.31 -32.59 43.41
CA GLN A 273 5.66 -32.76 42.89
C GLN A 273 6.43 -31.42 42.89
N PRO A 274 7.66 -31.37 43.44
CA PRO A 274 8.48 -30.14 43.53
C PRO A 274 8.89 -29.47 42.20
N THR A 275 8.47 -30.02 41.06
CA THR A 275 8.95 -29.67 39.70
C THR A 275 7.86 -29.17 38.75
N ALA A 276 6.61 -28.97 39.20
CA ALA A 276 5.58 -28.39 38.35
C ALA A 276 5.91 -26.91 38.04
N GLN A 277 6.58 -26.65 36.92
CA GLN A 277 6.83 -25.30 36.43
C GLN A 277 5.48 -24.60 36.22
N ALA A 278 5.33 -23.44 36.86
CA ALA A 278 4.14 -22.61 36.73
C ALA A 278 4.02 -22.12 35.28
N ALA A 279 2.99 -22.57 34.57
CA ALA A 279 2.74 -22.18 33.19
C ALA A 279 1.92 -20.87 33.16
N PRO A 280 2.30 -19.87 32.34
CA PRO A 280 1.50 -18.66 32.16
C PRO A 280 0.15 -18.96 31.50
N ASP A 281 -0.82 -18.08 31.70
CA ASP A 281 -2.13 -18.15 31.02
C ASP A 281 -1.99 -18.02 29.50
N TYR A 282 -0.98 -17.28 29.04
CA TYR A 282 -0.53 -17.20 27.66
C TYR A 282 1.01 -17.15 27.57
N PRO A 283 1.64 -17.85 26.61
CA PRO A 283 3.05 -17.66 26.33
C PRO A 283 3.29 -16.26 25.76
N ILE A 284 4.11 -15.46 26.45
CA ILE A 284 4.37 -14.06 26.06
C ILE A 284 4.92 -13.95 24.63
N VAL A 285 5.72 -14.94 24.21
CA VAL A 285 6.29 -15.02 22.86
C VAL A 285 5.19 -15.09 21.81
N ALA A 286 4.12 -15.87 22.03
CA ALA A 286 3.02 -15.95 21.07
C ALA A 286 2.29 -14.61 20.94
N LEU A 287 1.97 -13.96 22.07
CA LEU A 287 1.34 -12.63 22.07
C LEU A 287 2.20 -11.59 21.34
N GLN A 288 3.51 -11.58 21.60
CA GLN A 288 4.46 -10.70 20.91
C GLN A 288 4.49 -10.97 19.41
N GLN A 289 4.55 -12.23 18.96
CA GLN A 289 4.56 -12.57 17.54
C GLN A 289 3.28 -12.08 16.84
N ILE A 290 2.11 -12.29 17.44
CA ILE A 290 0.83 -11.87 16.83
C ILE A 290 0.71 -10.35 16.81
N ALA A 291 1.04 -9.67 17.90
CA ALA A 291 0.96 -8.21 17.98
C ALA A 291 1.95 -7.53 17.02
N ARG A 292 3.19 -8.04 16.91
CA ARG A 292 4.18 -7.53 15.95
C ARG A 292 3.75 -7.75 14.50
N ASN A 293 3.17 -8.92 14.18
CA ASN A 293 2.58 -9.15 12.85
C ASN A 293 1.42 -8.20 12.55
N ALA A 294 0.59 -7.88 13.55
CA ALA A 294 -0.50 -6.93 13.40
C ALA A 294 0.00 -5.53 13.03
N ILE A 295 1.13 -5.07 13.61
CA ILE A 295 1.80 -3.82 13.25
C ILE A 295 2.36 -3.90 11.82
N LEU A 296 3.12 -4.95 11.50
CA LEU A 296 3.79 -5.13 10.20
C LEU A 296 2.83 -5.14 9.01
N HIS A 297 1.68 -5.78 9.15
CA HIS A 297 0.72 -5.96 8.06
C HIS A 297 -0.43 -4.94 8.10
N ARG A 298 -0.40 -3.99 9.06
CA ARG A 298 -1.40 -2.94 9.21
C ARG A 298 -1.54 -2.13 7.92
N ASN A 299 -2.78 -1.83 7.53
CA ASN A 299 -3.07 -0.86 6.48
C ASN A 299 -2.86 0.58 6.98
N TYR A 300 -1.67 1.13 6.71
CA TYR A 300 -1.32 2.53 7.02
C TYR A 300 -1.87 3.57 6.04
N GLU A 301 -2.31 3.14 4.86
CA GLU A 301 -2.69 4.03 3.76
C GLU A 301 -4.13 4.52 3.85
N SER A 302 -5.06 3.58 4.00
CA SER A 302 -6.50 3.86 3.83
C SER A 302 -7.31 3.62 5.12
N SER A 303 -6.65 3.47 6.26
CA SER A 303 -7.32 3.25 7.55
C SER A 303 -6.71 4.06 8.70
N ASN A 304 -7.59 4.75 9.42
CA ASN A 304 -7.28 5.42 10.69
C ASN A 304 -7.56 4.53 11.91
N ALA A 305 -8.09 3.32 11.74
CA ALA A 305 -8.36 2.41 12.85
C ALA A 305 -7.03 1.92 13.47
N PRO A 306 -6.89 1.83 14.81
CA PRO A 306 -5.70 1.26 15.41
C PRO A 306 -5.65 -0.27 15.23
N VAL A 307 -4.52 -0.85 15.60
CA VAL A 307 -4.53 -2.27 15.99
C VAL A 307 -5.24 -2.37 17.33
N TYR A 308 -6.29 -3.18 17.42
CA TYR A 308 -6.96 -3.45 18.70
C TYR A 308 -6.36 -4.68 19.35
N MET A 309 -5.96 -4.57 20.62
CA MET A 309 -5.65 -5.69 21.49
C MET A 309 -6.69 -5.74 22.61
N ARG A 310 -7.67 -6.63 22.44
CA ARG A 310 -8.76 -6.84 23.42
C ARG A 310 -8.47 -8.07 24.25
N TRP A 311 -8.37 -7.88 25.56
CA TRP A 311 -8.07 -8.94 26.52
C TRP A 311 -9.32 -9.26 27.32
N PHE A 312 -9.87 -10.44 27.13
CA PHE A 312 -11.04 -10.97 27.85
C PHE A 312 -10.60 -11.98 28.91
N ALA A 313 -11.55 -12.41 29.75
CA ALA A 313 -11.30 -13.40 30.79
C ALA A 313 -10.85 -14.77 30.24
N ASP A 314 -11.26 -15.12 29.01
CA ASP A 314 -11.06 -16.42 28.38
C ASP A 314 -10.15 -16.38 27.14
N ARG A 315 -9.88 -15.20 26.56
CA ARG A 315 -9.10 -15.06 25.32
C ARG A 315 -8.47 -13.67 25.16
N VAL A 316 -7.49 -13.57 24.27
CA VAL A 316 -6.94 -12.32 23.74
C VAL A 316 -7.24 -12.25 22.25
N GLU A 317 -7.82 -11.15 21.80
CA GLU A 317 -8.10 -10.85 20.40
C GLU A 317 -7.20 -9.72 19.92
N ILE A 318 -6.41 -9.96 18.87
CA ILE A 318 -5.57 -8.96 18.23
C ILE A 318 -6.11 -8.71 16.83
N THR A 319 -6.67 -7.53 16.60
CA THR A 319 -7.28 -7.13 15.32
C THR A 319 -6.44 -6.08 14.63
N SER A 320 -5.97 -6.37 13.42
CA SER A 320 -5.27 -5.40 12.56
C SER A 320 -6.20 -4.92 11.44
N PRO A 321 -6.23 -3.61 11.14
CA PRO A 321 -6.94 -3.11 9.97
C PRO A 321 -6.19 -3.45 8.68
N GLY A 322 -6.96 -3.78 7.66
CA GLY A 322 -6.50 -4.35 6.40
C GLY A 322 -6.84 -5.84 6.32
N GLY A 323 -7.34 -6.27 5.16
CA GLY A 323 -7.49 -7.69 4.83
C GLY A 323 -6.18 -8.29 4.32
N LEU A 324 -6.31 -9.48 3.74
CA LEU A 324 -5.22 -10.21 3.09
C LEU A 324 -4.53 -9.36 2.02
N PHE A 325 -3.23 -9.56 1.83
CA PHE A 325 -2.40 -8.73 0.96
C PHE A 325 -1.56 -9.57 0.00
N GLY A 326 -1.38 -9.04 -1.21
CA GLY A 326 -0.52 -9.64 -2.22
C GLY A 326 -0.92 -11.07 -2.57
N ASN A 327 0.03 -12.00 -2.45
CA ASN A 327 -0.20 -13.41 -2.77
C ASN A 327 -0.88 -14.23 -1.65
N VAL A 328 -1.18 -13.61 -0.51
CA VAL A 328 -1.83 -14.30 0.61
C VAL A 328 -3.34 -14.37 0.36
N THR A 329 -3.89 -15.57 0.45
CA THR A 329 -5.30 -15.91 0.25
C THR A 329 -5.86 -16.61 1.49
N ARG A 330 -7.18 -16.68 1.63
CA ARG A 330 -7.83 -17.39 2.75
C ARG A 330 -7.38 -18.86 2.82
N ALA A 331 -7.08 -19.48 1.68
CA ALA A 331 -6.66 -20.88 1.59
C ALA A 331 -5.20 -21.11 2.01
N ASN A 332 -4.33 -20.11 1.88
CA ASN A 332 -2.89 -20.25 2.18
C ASN A 332 -2.45 -19.46 3.43
N PHE A 333 -3.35 -18.72 4.08
CA PHE A 333 -3.05 -17.98 5.30
C PHE A 333 -2.54 -18.92 6.40
N GLY A 334 -1.40 -18.61 7.00
CA GLY A 334 -0.78 -19.43 8.04
C GLY A 334 0.03 -20.64 7.54
N THR A 335 0.13 -20.86 6.21
CA THR A 335 0.91 -21.98 5.63
C THR A 335 2.40 -21.65 5.41
N GLY A 336 2.82 -20.41 5.66
CA GLY A 336 4.18 -19.92 5.43
C GLY A 336 4.33 -19.06 4.16
N VAL A 337 3.31 -18.98 3.31
CA VAL A 337 3.26 -17.98 2.23
C VAL A 337 3.11 -16.59 2.83
N THR A 338 4.01 -15.67 2.52
CA THR A 338 3.96 -14.29 3.00
C THR A 338 4.16 -13.26 1.91
N ASP A 339 3.44 -12.16 2.07
CA ASP A 339 3.63 -10.92 1.33
C ASP A 339 3.50 -9.75 2.31
N TYR A 340 4.36 -8.75 2.16
CA TYR A 340 4.48 -7.66 3.13
C TYR A 340 3.86 -6.39 2.59
N ARG A 341 2.83 -5.90 3.28
CA ARG A 341 2.22 -4.60 2.99
C ARG A 341 3.21 -3.46 3.25
N ASN A 342 4.01 -3.58 4.31
CA ASN A 342 5.01 -2.59 4.73
C ASN A 342 6.40 -3.25 4.83
N PRO A 343 7.06 -3.55 3.69
CA PRO A 343 8.32 -4.29 3.69
C PRO A 343 9.48 -3.53 4.35
N ASN A 344 9.46 -2.19 4.33
CA ASN A 344 10.52 -1.37 4.92
C ASN A 344 10.33 -1.22 6.43
N ILE A 345 9.08 -1.17 6.92
CA ILE A 345 8.79 -1.31 8.36
C ILE A 345 9.27 -2.68 8.85
N ALA A 346 9.04 -3.74 8.05
CA ALA A 346 9.51 -5.09 8.36
C ALA A 346 11.04 -5.17 8.48
N GLU A 347 11.75 -4.48 7.58
CA GLU A 347 13.21 -4.37 7.64
C GLU A 347 13.68 -3.63 8.90
N VAL A 348 13.05 -2.51 9.26
CA VAL A 348 13.34 -1.76 10.50
C VAL A 348 13.14 -2.64 11.74
N MET A 349 12.01 -3.36 11.85
CA MET A 349 11.75 -4.24 12.98
C MET A 349 12.72 -5.42 13.06
N LYS A 350 13.17 -5.93 11.92
CA LYS A 350 14.22 -6.96 11.85
C LYS A 350 15.55 -6.41 12.34
N ASN A 351 15.96 -5.23 11.88
CA ASN A 351 17.22 -4.61 12.29
C ASN A 351 17.24 -4.31 13.80
N LEU A 352 16.09 -3.93 14.37
CA LEU A 352 15.91 -3.74 15.80
C LEU A 352 15.81 -5.05 16.61
N GLY A 353 15.83 -6.22 15.97
CA GLY A 353 15.78 -7.53 16.64
C GLY A 353 14.38 -7.99 17.07
N TYR A 354 13.30 -7.29 16.69
CA TYR A 354 11.93 -7.67 17.05
C TYR A 354 11.34 -8.76 16.15
N VAL A 355 11.93 -8.97 14.96
CA VAL A 355 11.53 -9.98 13.97
C VAL A 355 12.74 -10.78 13.53
N GLU A 356 12.74 -12.09 13.82
CA GLU A 356 13.88 -12.98 13.50
C GLU A 356 13.86 -13.45 12.04
N ARG A 357 12.73 -14.01 11.59
CA ARG A 357 12.55 -14.56 10.25
C ARG A 357 11.16 -14.25 9.70
N PHE A 358 11.15 -13.67 8.51
CA PHE A 358 9.94 -13.39 7.75
C PHE A 358 9.17 -14.67 7.42
N GLY A 359 7.86 -14.70 7.69
CA GLY A 359 6.98 -15.84 7.45
C GLY A 359 6.89 -16.90 8.55
N PHE A 360 7.69 -16.80 9.61
CA PHE A 360 7.70 -17.79 10.69
C PHE A 360 6.89 -17.40 11.93
N GLY A 361 6.45 -16.14 12.05
CA GLY A 361 5.86 -15.63 13.28
C GLY A 361 4.59 -16.37 13.72
N LEU A 362 3.69 -16.70 12.79
CA LEU A 362 2.47 -17.46 13.09
C LEU A 362 2.78 -18.91 13.51
N ALA A 363 3.72 -19.56 12.82
CA ALA A 363 4.15 -20.91 13.16
C ALA A 363 4.83 -20.97 14.53
N LYS A 364 5.69 -19.99 14.85
CA LYS A 364 6.31 -19.84 16.18
C LYS A 364 5.25 -19.63 17.25
N ALA A 365 4.27 -18.75 17.03
CA ALA A 365 3.18 -18.54 17.98
C ALA A 365 2.36 -19.82 18.23
N GLN A 366 2.04 -20.59 17.18
CA GLN A 366 1.34 -21.87 17.34
C GLN A 366 2.16 -22.89 18.14
N MET A 367 3.46 -22.99 17.86
CA MET A 367 4.38 -23.88 18.58
C MET A 367 4.42 -23.54 20.08
N GLU A 368 4.55 -22.26 20.43
CA GLU A 368 4.57 -21.79 21.82
C GLU A 368 3.25 -22.05 22.54
N LEU A 369 2.11 -21.82 21.87
CA LEU A 369 0.78 -22.12 22.43
C LEU A 369 0.62 -23.60 22.69
N GLN A 370 1.01 -24.46 21.75
CA GLN A 370 0.96 -25.90 21.89
C GLN A 370 1.83 -26.38 23.06
N ALA A 371 3.06 -25.85 23.18
CA ALA A 371 3.97 -26.19 24.28
C ALA A 371 3.43 -25.77 25.65
N ASN A 372 2.69 -24.66 25.72
CA ASN A 372 2.07 -24.16 26.95
C ASN A 372 0.70 -24.80 27.27
N GLY A 373 0.16 -25.62 26.36
CA GLY A 373 -1.14 -26.30 26.50
C GLY A 373 -2.36 -25.46 26.10
N ASN A 374 -2.15 -24.31 25.45
CA ASN A 374 -3.25 -23.48 24.95
C ASN A 374 -3.86 -24.10 23.67
N PRO A 375 -5.15 -23.81 23.39
CA PRO A 375 -5.74 -24.11 22.08
C PRO A 375 -4.99 -23.41 20.94
N PRO A 376 -5.04 -23.96 19.72
CA PRO A 376 -4.42 -23.33 18.55
C PRO A 376 -5.06 -21.97 18.25
N LEU A 377 -4.30 -21.08 17.59
CA LEU A 377 -4.81 -19.80 17.10
C LEU A 377 -6.07 -20.00 16.27
N ALA A 378 -7.08 -19.16 16.53
CA ALA A 378 -8.22 -19.00 15.64
C ALA A 378 -8.09 -17.69 14.86
N PHE A 379 -8.58 -17.69 13.62
CA PHE A 379 -8.48 -16.56 12.71
C PHE A 379 -9.90 -16.15 12.28
N ASP A 380 -10.21 -14.87 12.41
CA ASP A 380 -11.34 -14.24 11.73
C ASP A 380 -10.76 -13.29 10.67
N ILE A 381 -10.94 -13.67 9.40
CA ILE A 381 -10.39 -12.96 8.25
C ILE A 381 -11.57 -12.29 7.54
N GLN A 382 -11.57 -10.97 7.49
CA GLN A 382 -12.53 -10.17 6.76
C GLN A 382 -11.80 -9.41 5.65
N ASP A 383 -12.56 -8.78 4.76
CA ASP A 383 -11.96 -8.07 3.62
C ASP A 383 -11.20 -6.81 4.06
N THR A 384 -11.58 -6.24 5.20
CA THR A 384 -11.02 -5.00 5.75
C THR A 384 -10.28 -5.17 7.08
N THR A 385 -10.32 -6.35 7.70
CA THR A 385 -9.69 -6.62 9.00
C THR A 385 -9.21 -8.07 9.10
N ILE A 386 -8.17 -8.28 9.89
CA ILE A 386 -7.73 -9.62 10.30
C ILE A 386 -7.67 -9.66 11.82
N THR A 387 -8.41 -10.58 12.43
CA THR A 387 -8.40 -10.83 13.87
C THR A 387 -7.80 -12.19 14.15
N VAL A 388 -6.81 -12.21 15.06
CA VAL A 388 -6.21 -13.44 15.58
C VAL A 388 -6.63 -13.59 17.04
N VAL A 389 -7.15 -14.77 17.38
CA VAL A 389 -7.68 -15.09 18.72
C VAL A 389 -6.81 -16.14 19.38
N LEU A 390 -6.25 -15.79 20.54
CA LEU A 390 -5.52 -16.68 21.44
C LEU A 390 -6.44 -17.04 22.60
N ARG A 391 -6.73 -18.32 22.82
CA ARG A 391 -7.56 -18.77 23.95
C ARG A 391 -6.68 -19.13 25.14
N ARG A 392 -7.18 -18.85 26.35
CA ARG A 392 -6.50 -19.16 27.60
C ARG A 392 -6.28 -20.67 27.74
N THR A 393 -5.19 -21.06 28.40
CA THR A 393 -4.95 -22.45 28.79
C THR A 393 -6.05 -22.91 29.76
N SER A 394 -6.53 -24.14 29.60
CA SER A 394 -7.59 -24.73 30.44
C SER A 394 -7.11 -25.09 31.84
#